data_AF-A0A2B7YF06-F1
#
_entry.id   AF-A0A2B7YF06-F1
#
_cell.length_a   1.000
_cell.length_b   1.000
_cell.length_c   1.000
_cell.angle_alpha   90.00
_cell.angle_beta   90.00
_cell.angle_gamma   90.00
#
_symmetry.space_group_name_H-M   'P 1'
#
loop_
_entity.id
_entity.type
_entity.pdbx_description
1 polymer ?
#
loop_
_entity_poly.entity_id
_entity_poly.type
_entity_poly.pdbx_seq_one_letter_code
_entity_poly.pdbx_strand_id
1 'polypeptide(L)'
;MAGADYPRKRTAIACEICRARRTKCDARKPACSKCMELEVECVYRKPNLWDREPVTAAATAALGKVDSRLDQIQTSISTLAEQVANITKSQASLRLSTEYSSPLAAFSPPENNNSPRIDLLVNQPVQPYQRKPDPPTYGILTSSRSHGHRMPNLLSFVSPASLGPFSYDYANKFFSGEVINGDRLFQSMEECLHMADFPPDFSQQTCWRLQRAFVDGFLKWLPLFGEETCLHHVRIAAASNFSDTNTSTCLSLFIFALGAMALDDRFYHEDPVQLPGFVYLALAQRMLRSLTPFIGDIELLQCQNLFSAYLGFAIRPVQSWNEIGPVARECMITLKTDWRRGDPETTNMKERAFWVAYVMENELSVTLELPQSGILAFHESVPLPTSQVEEEGLYYFLALISIRKLLAEVVDTVGFKAGHALYVPIVAIELRNQIFDWHKALPPSLQFQLDASPLFDLRKAHLRGQLLCLLVVVYWPFVLRHVEDYAKGQQEACNEVTAAERHSVHERAKQCIEYCIMELKAAEGIMMQKTLVSHPAVRAFYSCLVVLLLGYEAVHHCQPPPEIAQLITYAIEVLSMWDVVPFMREPILRVRRFAADLGFTSPGTHGV
;
A
#
# COMPACT_ATOMS: atom_id res chain seq x y z
N MET A 1 -58.82 -30.18 33.52
CA MET A 1 -58.98 -29.06 32.57
C MET A 1 -57.78 -29.05 31.64
N ALA A 2 -58.01 -29.33 30.36
CA ALA A 2 -56.97 -29.45 29.34
C ALA A 2 -56.48 -28.06 28.91
N GLY A 3 -55.16 -27.84 28.93
CA GLY A 3 -54.49 -26.74 28.24
C GLY A 3 -53.68 -27.32 27.08
N ALA A 4 -54.25 -27.30 25.89
CA ALA A 4 -53.61 -27.78 24.67
C ALA A 4 -52.47 -26.84 24.25
N ASP A 5 -51.29 -27.42 24.09
CA ASP A 5 -50.09 -26.79 23.53
C ASP A 5 -50.31 -26.54 22.03
N TYR A 6 -50.48 -25.28 21.63
CA TYR A 6 -50.65 -24.90 20.22
C TYR A 6 -49.28 -24.67 19.59
N PRO A 7 -48.93 -25.33 18.47
CA PRO A 7 -47.66 -25.14 17.81
C PRO A 7 -47.58 -23.70 17.26
N ARG A 8 -46.53 -22.97 17.63
CA ARG A 8 -46.22 -21.63 17.08
C ARG A 8 -46.19 -21.73 15.56
N LYS A 9 -47.19 -21.10 14.91
CA LYS A 9 -47.26 -20.92 13.45
C LYS A 9 -45.91 -20.39 12.97
N ARG A 10 -45.28 -21.12 12.04
CA ARG A 10 -44.08 -20.71 11.31
C ARG A 10 -44.24 -19.27 10.84
N THR A 11 -43.26 -18.43 11.17
CA THR A 11 -43.12 -17.05 10.73
C THR A 11 -43.32 -17.00 9.21
N ALA A 12 -44.27 -16.19 8.76
CA ALA A 12 -44.59 -16.08 7.33
C ALA A 12 -43.35 -15.57 6.57
N ILE A 13 -43.04 -16.21 5.43
CA ILE A 13 -41.91 -15.84 4.58
C ILE A 13 -42.19 -14.47 3.97
N ALA A 14 -41.31 -13.50 4.21
CA ALA A 14 -41.39 -12.17 3.59
C ALA A 14 -41.12 -12.24 2.07
N CYS A 15 -41.78 -11.38 1.29
CA CYS A 15 -41.51 -11.24 -0.14
C CYS A 15 -40.10 -10.67 -0.40
N GLU A 16 -39.61 -10.81 -1.63
CA GLU A 16 -38.24 -10.41 -2.01
C GLU A 16 -38.01 -8.90 -1.83
N ILE A 17 -39.00 -8.07 -2.15
CA ILE A 17 -38.91 -6.62 -1.99
C ILE A 17 -38.80 -6.21 -0.51
N CYS A 18 -39.65 -6.76 0.36
CA CYS A 18 -39.56 -6.47 1.80
C CYS A 18 -38.26 -7.02 2.41
N ARG A 19 -37.78 -8.16 1.91
CA ARG A 19 -36.50 -8.77 2.34
C ARG A 19 -35.30 -7.92 1.91
N ALA A 20 -35.25 -7.46 0.66
CA ALA A 20 -34.20 -6.57 0.15
C ALA A 20 -34.15 -5.24 0.91
N ARG A 21 -35.32 -4.70 1.26
CA ARG A 21 -35.44 -3.43 1.99
C ARG A 21 -35.33 -3.57 3.52
N ARG A 22 -35.13 -4.78 4.05
CA ARG A 22 -35.12 -5.08 5.51
C ARG A 22 -36.34 -4.51 6.26
N THR A 23 -37.52 -4.55 5.64
CA THR A 23 -38.79 -4.05 6.21
C THR A 23 -39.75 -5.18 6.55
N LYS A 24 -40.66 -4.95 7.50
CA LYS A 24 -41.64 -5.96 7.95
C LYS A 24 -42.67 -6.23 6.85
N CYS A 25 -42.75 -7.48 6.40
CA CYS A 25 -43.74 -7.93 5.42
C CYS A 25 -44.97 -8.48 6.14
N ASP A 26 -46.17 -8.09 5.70
CA ASP A 26 -47.44 -8.61 6.22
C ASP A 26 -47.91 -9.89 5.51
N ALA A 27 -47.11 -10.40 4.56
CA ALA A 27 -47.28 -11.69 3.90
C ALA A 27 -48.62 -11.94 3.17
N ARG A 28 -49.39 -10.88 2.87
CA ARG A 28 -50.64 -10.97 2.08
C ARG A 28 -50.34 -11.37 0.63
N LYS A 29 -51.29 -12.10 0.03
CA LYS A 29 -51.27 -12.53 -1.38
C LYS A 29 -52.48 -11.94 -2.11
N PRO A 30 -52.37 -11.50 -3.37
CA PRO A 30 -51.24 -11.67 -4.29
C PRO A 30 -50.05 -10.73 -4.06
N ALA A 31 -50.24 -9.59 -3.39
CA ALA A 31 -49.16 -8.66 -3.00
C ALA A 31 -49.30 -8.24 -1.53
N CYS A 32 -48.16 -7.99 -0.87
CA CYS A 32 -48.12 -7.47 0.49
C CYS A 32 -48.56 -5.98 0.52
N SER A 33 -49.12 -5.49 1.62
CA SER A 33 -49.65 -4.12 1.69
C SER A 33 -48.58 -3.07 1.37
N LYS A 34 -47.32 -3.31 1.75
CA LYS A 34 -46.22 -2.39 1.49
C LYS A 34 -45.83 -2.32 0.01
N CYS A 35 -45.81 -3.46 -0.69
CA CYS A 35 -45.54 -3.49 -2.12
C CYS A 35 -46.69 -2.88 -2.92
N MET A 36 -47.93 -3.00 -2.43
CA MET A 36 -49.10 -2.38 -3.05
C MET A 36 -49.08 -0.85 -2.94
N GLU A 37 -48.76 -0.30 -1.76
CA GLU A 37 -48.58 1.16 -1.56
C GLU A 37 -47.48 1.76 -2.44
N LEU A 38 -46.43 0.97 -2.69
CA LEU A 38 -45.25 1.42 -3.42
C LEU A 38 -45.34 1.14 -4.93
N GLU A 39 -46.46 0.57 -5.39
CA GLU A 39 -46.69 0.17 -6.79
C GLU A 39 -45.55 -0.69 -7.38
N VAL A 40 -44.91 -1.53 -6.54
CA VAL A 40 -43.82 -2.43 -6.96
C VAL A 40 -44.29 -3.88 -7.00
N GLU A 41 -43.79 -4.64 -7.98
CA GLU A 41 -44.11 -6.05 -8.15
C GLU A 41 -43.69 -6.90 -6.94
N CYS A 42 -44.66 -7.57 -6.32
CA CYS A 42 -44.47 -8.33 -5.08
C CYS A 42 -44.20 -9.82 -5.37
N VAL A 43 -42.92 -10.22 -5.38
CA VAL A 43 -42.53 -11.60 -5.68
C VAL A 43 -42.24 -12.39 -4.40
N TYR A 44 -42.93 -13.53 -4.22
CA TYR A 44 -42.61 -14.52 -3.19
C TYR A 44 -41.91 -15.72 -3.84
N ARG A 45 -40.70 -16.04 -3.36
CA ARG A 45 -39.93 -17.19 -3.84
C ARG A 45 -40.73 -18.49 -3.65
N LYS A 46 -40.98 -19.22 -4.73
CA LYS A 46 -41.49 -20.60 -4.66
C LYS A 46 -40.33 -21.51 -4.23
N PRO A 47 -40.52 -22.43 -3.27
CA PRO A 47 -39.53 -23.48 -3.02
C PRO A 47 -39.37 -24.29 -4.31
N ASN A 48 -38.17 -24.39 -4.85
CA ASN A 48 -37.90 -25.25 -5.99
C ASN A 48 -38.09 -26.70 -5.57
N LEU A 49 -38.95 -27.42 -6.29
CA LEU A 49 -39.26 -28.84 -6.07
C LEU A 49 -38.13 -29.81 -6.49
N TRP A 50 -36.89 -29.33 -6.59
CA TRP A 50 -35.73 -30.10 -7.04
C TRP A 50 -34.80 -30.55 -5.90
N ASP A 51 -35.10 -30.21 -4.64
CA ASP A 51 -34.32 -30.67 -3.46
C ASP A 51 -34.78 -32.04 -2.91
N ARG A 52 -35.22 -32.96 -3.78
CA ARG A 52 -35.50 -34.35 -3.39
C ARG A 52 -35.08 -35.33 -4.50
N GLU A 53 -33.79 -35.60 -4.58
CA GLU A 53 -33.32 -36.92 -5.03
C GLU A 53 -32.66 -37.66 -3.85
N PRO A 54 -32.86 -38.98 -3.71
CA PRO A 54 -32.32 -39.76 -2.61
C PRO A 54 -30.80 -39.93 -2.74
N VAL A 55 -30.08 -39.64 -1.66
CA VAL A 55 -28.64 -39.87 -1.51
C VAL A 55 -28.32 -41.33 -1.87
N THR A 56 -27.51 -41.53 -2.91
CA THR A 56 -27.14 -42.88 -3.37
C THR A 56 -26.16 -43.53 -2.38
N ALA A 57 -26.26 -44.86 -2.24
CA ALA A 57 -25.38 -45.67 -1.38
C ALA A 57 -23.87 -45.53 -1.71
N ALA A 58 -23.54 -45.01 -2.90
CA ALA A 58 -22.16 -44.71 -3.29
C ALA A 58 -21.61 -43.44 -2.59
N ALA A 59 -22.45 -42.45 -2.32
CA ALA A 59 -22.04 -41.21 -1.63
C ALA A 59 -21.77 -41.45 -0.14
N THR A 60 -22.56 -42.30 0.52
CA THR A 60 -22.32 -42.72 1.91
C THR A 60 -21.07 -43.59 2.04
N ALA A 61 -20.79 -44.46 1.06
CA ALA A 61 -19.55 -45.24 1.03
C ALA A 61 -18.30 -44.38 0.79
N ALA A 62 -18.41 -43.31 -0.01
CA ALA A 62 -17.31 -42.36 -0.22
C ALA A 62 -17.01 -41.54 1.05
N LEU A 63 -18.04 -41.10 1.78
CA LEU A 63 -17.90 -40.40 3.05
C LEU A 63 -17.27 -41.30 4.14
N GLY A 64 -17.69 -42.57 4.24
CA GLY A 64 -17.06 -43.52 5.16
C GLY A 64 -15.58 -43.78 4.88
N LYS A 65 -15.15 -43.75 3.61
CA LYS A 65 -13.72 -43.82 3.25
C LYS A 65 -12.95 -42.57 3.69
N VAL A 66 -13.56 -41.39 3.63
CA VAL A 66 -12.94 -40.14 4.09
C VAL A 66 -12.80 -40.13 5.61
N ASP A 67 -13.83 -40.54 6.35
CA ASP A 67 -13.76 -40.66 7.81
C ASP A 67 -12.68 -41.66 8.26
N SER A 68 -12.62 -42.83 7.60
CA SER A 68 -11.57 -43.83 7.93
C SER A 68 -10.14 -43.32 7.67
N ARG A 69 -9.95 -42.41 6.70
CA ARG A 69 -8.66 -41.80 6.42
C ARG A 69 -8.32 -40.71 7.44
N LEU A 70 -9.31 -39.96 7.91
CA LEU A 70 -9.13 -38.97 8.96
C LEU A 70 -8.72 -39.64 10.28
N ASP A 71 -9.33 -40.76 10.65
CA ASP A 71 -8.95 -41.52 11.84
C ASP A 71 -7.52 -42.07 11.74
N GLN A 72 -7.10 -42.57 10.57
CA GLN A 72 -5.73 -43.03 10.35
C GLN A 72 -4.69 -41.89 10.46
N ILE A 73 -5.02 -40.69 9.98
CA ILE A 73 -4.17 -39.51 10.10
C ILE A 73 -4.07 -39.07 11.57
N GLN A 74 -5.20 -39.01 12.28
CA GLN A 74 -5.25 -38.68 13.71
C GLN A 74 -4.37 -39.62 14.56
N THR A 75 -4.39 -40.91 14.25
CA THR A 75 -3.60 -41.94 14.95
C THR A 75 -2.10 -41.79 14.62
N SER A 76 -1.76 -41.44 13.38
CA SER A 76 -0.39 -41.20 12.94
C SER A 76 0.21 -39.94 13.60
N ILE A 77 -0.57 -38.87 13.74
CA ILE A 77 -0.15 -37.65 14.43
C ILE A 77 0.08 -37.91 15.93
N SER A 78 -0.80 -38.71 16.56
CA SER A 78 -0.67 -39.04 17.99
C SER A 78 0.58 -39.87 18.28
N THR A 79 0.90 -40.84 17.41
CA THR A 79 2.12 -41.66 17.55
C THR A 79 3.41 -40.85 17.29
N LEU A 80 3.39 -39.91 16.34
CA LEU A 80 4.50 -38.96 16.13
C LEU A 80 4.70 -38.04 17.34
N ALA A 81 3.62 -37.55 17.96
CA ALA A 81 3.70 -36.72 19.16
C ALA A 81 4.32 -37.48 20.35
N GLU A 82 3.97 -38.76 20.53
CA GLU A 82 4.57 -39.62 21.56
C GLU A 82 6.05 -39.91 21.30
N GLN A 83 6.45 -40.11 20.04
CA GLN A 83 7.85 -40.29 19.66
C GLN A 83 8.69 -39.04 19.95
N VAL A 84 8.17 -37.85 19.65
CA VAL A 84 8.84 -36.57 19.96
C VAL A 84 9.00 -36.36 21.46
N ALA A 85 7.97 -36.68 22.25
CA ALA A 85 8.01 -36.58 23.72
C ALA A 85 9.03 -37.53 24.37
N ASN A 86 9.21 -38.73 23.80
CA ASN A 86 10.21 -39.69 24.28
C ASN A 86 11.65 -39.26 23.94
N ILE A 87 11.86 -38.57 22.82
CA ILE A 87 13.16 -37.96 22.45
C ILE A 87 13.51 -36.81 23.41
N THR A 88 12.53 -36.01 23.83
CA THR A 88 12.77 -34.90 24.78
C THR A 88 13.09 -35.40 26.19
N LYS A 89 12.47 -36.51 26.62
CA LYS A 89 12.74 -37.12 27.93
C LYS A 89 14.13 -37.76 28.02
N SER A 90 14.66 -38.33 26.93
CA SER A 90 16.01 -38.93 26.93
C SER A 90 17.14 -37.90 26.99
N GLN A 91 16.89 -36.66 26.55
CA GLN A 91 17.85 -35.54 26.64
C GLN A 91 17.89 -34.87 28.02
N ALA A 92 16.84 -35.00 28.84
CA ALA A 92 16.77 -34.38 30.17
C ALA A 92 17.60 -35.12 31.25
N SER A 93 17.89 -36.41 31.06
CA SER A 93 18.69 -37.23 31.99
C SER A 93 20.21 -36.94 31.98
N LEU A 94 20.71 -36.08 31.09
CA LEU A 94 22.15 -35.78 30.93
C LEU A 94 22.58 -34.42 31.54
N ARG A 95 21.68 -33.66 32.18
CA ARG A 95 21.96 -32.29 32.66
C ARG A 95 21.86 -32.09 34.19
N LEU A 96 22.18 -33.10 34.98
CA LEU A 96 22.31 -32.99 36.43
C LEU A 96 23.70 -33.39 36.90
N SER A 97 24.68 -32.53 36.62
CA SER A 97 25.92 -32.41 37.40
C SER A 97 26.73 -31.25 36.84
N THR A 98 26.63 -30.06 37.45
CA THR A 98 27.74 -29.37 38.13
C THR A 98 27.35 -27.94 38.46
N GLU A 99 27.58 -27.62 39.73
CA GLU A 99 27.26 -26.41 40.45
C GLU A 99 28.50 -25.49 40.56
N TYR A 100 28.25 -24.19 40.74
CA TYR A 100 29.05 -23.16 41.44
C TYR A 100 30.21 -22.36 40.78
N SER A 101 30.03 -21.03 40.91
CA SER A 101 30.98 -19.93 41.24
C SER A 101 31.78 -19.13 40.19
N SER A 102 31.57 -17.81 40.26
CA SER A 102 32.33 -16.62 39.75
C SER A 102 33.70 -16.43 40.49
N PRO A 103 34.67 -15.51 40.16
CA PRO A 103 34.58 -14.28 39.35
C PRO A 103 35.82 -13.82 38.49
N LEU A 104 35.57 -12.79 37.66
CA LEU A 104 36.42 -11.67 37.13
C LEU A 104 37.96 -11.77 37.07
N ALA A 105 38.56 -11.65 35.87
CA ALA A 105 39.78 -10.85 35.59
C ALA A 105 40.04 -10.68 34.07
N ALA A 106 40.83 -9.65 33.74
CA ALA A 106 40.96 -8.93 32.48
C ALA A 106 41.66 -9.62 31.28
N PHE A 107 41.18 -9.23 30.08
CA PHE A 107 41.88 -8.94 28.82
C PHE A 107 43.27 -9.55 28.54
N SER A 108 43.33 -10.52 27.63
CA SER A 108 43.88 -10.41 26.24
C SER A 108 44.37 -11.78 25.74
N PRO A 109 44.24 -12.10 24.44
CA PRO A 109 44.36 -13.46 23.94
C PRO A 109 45.82 -13.82 23.59
N PRO A 110 46.22 -15.07 23.85
CA PRO A 110 47.07 -15.75 22.88
C PRO A 110 46.51 -17.13 22.49
N GLU A 111 46.68 -17.41 21.22
CA GLU A 111 46.23 -18.59 20.48
C GLU A 111 47.07 -19.83 20.80
N ASN A 112 46.42 -20.99 21.00
CA ASN A 112 46.82 -22.30 20.47
C ASN A 112 45.77 -23.38 20.86
N ASN A 113 44.83 -23.71 19.98
CA ASN A 113 44.84 -24.79 18.97
C ASN A 113 44.82 -26.23 19.50
N ASN A 114 43.62 -26.79 19.62
CA ASN A 114 43.32 -28.19 19.31
C ASN A 114 42.01 -28.25 18.50
N SER A 115 42.14 -28.23 17.18
CA SER A 115 41.11 -28.58 16.21
C SER A 115 41.82 -29.32 15.07
N PRO A 116 41.29 -30.44 14.55
CA PRO A 116 41.98 -31.22 13.56
C PRO A 116 41.94 -30.53 12.19
N ARG A 117 43.13 -30.50 11.56
CA ARG A 117 43.51 -29.81 10.33
C ARG A 117 42.76 -30.32 9.08
N ILE A 118 42.38 -29.38 8.22
CA ILE A 118 42.24 -29.60 6.78
C ILE A 118 43.63 -29.38 6.17
N ASP A 119 44.18 -30.41 5.53
CA ASP A 119 45.39 -30.28 4.72
C ASP A 119 45.07 -29.56 3.41
N LEU A 120 45.67 -28.38 3.25
CA LEU A 120 45.86 -27.72 1.96
C LEU A 120 47.10 -28.34 1.29
N LEU A 121 46.88 -29.13 0.24
CA LEU A 121 47.85 -29.25 -0.84
C LEU A 121 47.58 -28.14 -1.86
N VAL A 122 48.33 -27.04 -1.75
CA VAL A 122 48.58 -26.13 -2.87
C VAL A 122 49.81 -26.66 -3.60
N ASN A 123 49.63 -27.16 -4.83
CA ASN A 123 50.52 -26.95 -5.98
C ASN A 123 50.15 -27.89 -7.14
N GLN A 124 49.17 -27.48 -7.95
CA GLN A 124 49.12 -27.84 -9.36
C GLN A 124 48.73 -26.60 -10.18
N PRO A 125 49.30 -26.42 -11.39
CA PRO A 125 49.15 -25.22 -12.18
C PRO A 125 47.68 -24.97 -12.54
N VAL A 126 47.27 -23.71 -12.42
CA VAL A 126 45.95 -23.21 -12.80
C VAL A 126 45.67 -23.56 -14.26
N GLN A 127 44.83 -24.56 -14.51
CA GLN A 127 44.08 -24.66 -15.76
C GLN A 127 42.78 -23.88 -15.59
N PRO A 128 42.40 -23.00 -16.55
CA PRO A 128 41.21 -22.19 -16.43
C PRO A 128 39.97 -23.05 -16.63
N TYR A 129 39.37 -23.54 -15.55
CA TYR A 129 38.06 -24.18 -15.61
C TYR A 129 36.98 -23.10 -15.50
N GLN A 130 36.34 -22.80 -16.64
CA GLN A 130 35.15 -21.96 -16.73
C GLN A 130 33.99 -22.63 -15.98
N ARG A 131 33.76 -22.27 -14.71
CA ARG A 131 32.45 -22.50 -14.09
C ARG A 131 31.49 -21.45 -14.61
N LYS A 132 30.50 -21.89 -15.40
CA LYS A 132 29.26 -21.12 -15.58
C LYS A 132 28.64 -20.91 -14.19
N PRO A 133 28.28 -19.67 -13.81
CA PRO A 133 27.55 -19.44 -12.57
C PRO A 133 26.20 -20.13 -12.65
N ASP A 134 25.83 -20.86 -11.59
CA ASP A 134 24.47 -21.37 -11.45
C ASP A 134 23.47 -20.21 -11.48
N PRO A 135 22.31 -20.36 -12.14
CA PRO A 135 21.30 -19.31 -12.18
C PRO A 135 20.75 -19.06 -10.77
N PRO A 136 20.47 -17.79 -10.39
CA PRO A 136 20.00 -17.48 -9.06
C PRO A 136 18.62 -18.10 -8.81
N THR A 137 18.43 -18.70 -7.64
CA THR A 137 17.13 -19.19 -7.17
C THR A 137 16.28 -18.00 -6.71
N TYR A 138 15.47 -17.45 -7.63
CA TYR A 138 14.50 -16.39 -7.31
C TYR A 138 13.17 -17.00 -6.81
N GLY A 139 12.59 -16.46 -5.72
CA GLY A 139 11.16 -16.68 -5.46
C GLY A 139 10.63 -16.79 -4.02
N ILE A 140 11.41 -16.65 -2.94
CA ILE A 140 10.86 -16.86 -1.58
C ILE A 140 11.00 -15.65 -0.63
N LEU A 141 11.89 -14.68 -0.86
CA LEU A 141 12.28 -13.73 0.20
C LEU A 141 11.88 -12.25 0.00
N THR A 142 11.21 -11.84 -1.09
CA THR A 142 10.98 -10.40 -1.35
C THR A 142 9.55 -9.90 -1.13
N SER A 143 8.52 -10.75 -1.07
CA SER A 143 7.15 -10.32 -0.72
C SER A 143 6.80 -10.75 0.70
N SER A 144 6.54 -9.76 1.57
CA SER A 144 5.93 -9.98 2.89
C SER A 144 4.50 -10.52 2.83
N ARG A 145 3.86 -10.54 1.64
CA ARG A 145 2.49 -11.01 1.42
C ARG A 145 2.43 -12.34 0.66
N SER A 146 1.45 -13.18 0.99
CA SER A 146 1.27 -14.56 0.54
C SER A 146 0.86 -14.76 -0.93
N HIS A 147 0.41 -13.70 -1.62
CA HIS A 147 -0.13 -13.75 -2.99
C HIS A 147 0.92 -13.36 -4.05
N GLY A 148 0.84 -13.96 -5.25
CA GLY A 148 1.94 -14.02 -6.23
C GLY A 148 2.27 -12.74 -7.04
N HIS A 149 2.76 -12.91 -8.27
CA HIS A 149 3.25 -11.88 -9.21
C HIS A 149 2.38 -10.61 -9.16
N ARG A 150 2.95 -9.56 -8.56
CA ARG A 150 2.33 -8.24 -8.48
C ARG A 150 2.40 -7.52 -9.82
N MET A 151 1.69 -6.40 -9.92
CA MET A 151 1.90 -5.45 -11.01
C MET A 151 3.38 -5.00 -11.04
N PRO A 152 3.98 -4.83 -12.22
CA PRO A 152 5.33 -4.27 -12.36
C PRO A 152 5.44 -2.95 -11.60
N ASN A 153 6.50 -2.80 -10.79
CA ASN A 153 6.72 -1.60 -10.00
C ASN A 153 8.18 -1.12 -10.12
N LEU A 154 8.53 -0.02 -9.44
CA LEU A 154 9.88 0.56 -9.56
C LEU A 154 10.99 -0.36 -9.01
N LEU A 155 10.69 -1.17 -7.99
CA LEU A 155 11.64 -1.99 -7.25
C LEU A 155 11.93 -3.29 -7.98
N SER A 156 10.91 -4.11 -8.18
CA SER A 156 11.05 -5.45 -8.72
C SER A 156 9.81 -5.84 -9.52
N PHE A 157 10.02 -6.74 -10.46
CA PHE A 157 8.96 -7.45 -11.13
C PHE A 157 9.50 -8.83 -11.49
N VAL A 158 8.91 -9.84 -10.86
CA VAL A 158 9.14 -11.23 -11.27
C VAL A 158 8.15 -11.53 -12.36
N SER A 159 8.62 -11.61 -13.60
CA SER A 159 7.80 -11.99 -14.74
C SER A 159 7.56 -13.51 -14.75
N PRO A 160 6.45 -13.98 -15.34
CA PRO A 160 6.29 -15.40 -15.67
C PRO A 160 7.42 -15.91 -16.58
N ALA A 161 7.66 -17.22 -16.59
CA ALA A 161 8.72 -17.83 -17.41
C ALA A 161 8.64 -17.46 -18.90
N SER A 162 7.43 -17.25 -19.42
CA SER A 162 7.16 -16.81 -20.78
C SER A 162 7.66 -15.41 -21.11
N LEU A 163 7.78 -14.56 -20.10
CA LEU A 163 8.27 -13.18 -20.16
C LEU A 163 9.64 -13.05 -19.50
N GLY A 164 10.40 -14.14 -19.38
CA GLY A 164 11.69 -14.19 -18.68
C GLY A 164 12.62 -13.00 -18.93
N PRO A 165 12.75 -12.48 -20.18
CA PRO A 165 13.58 -11.29 -20.47
C PRO A 165 13.16 -10.00 -19.75
N PHE A 166 11.90 -9.90 -19.28
CA PHE A 166 11.35 -8.70 -18.65
C PHE A 166 11.33 -8.77 -17.10
N SER A 167 11.87 -9.83 -16.50
CA SER A 167 12.07 -9.88 -15.05
C SER A 167 13.15 -8.91 -14.60
N TYR A 168 12.95 -8.25 -13.47
CA TYR A 168 13.97 -7.43 -12.84
C TYR A 168 13.85 -7.37 -11.32
N ASP A 169 14.98 -7.19 -10.66
CA ASP A 169 15.06 -6.91 -9.23
C ASP A 169 16.11 -5.84 -8.97
N TYR A 170 15.64 -4.64 -8.64
CA TYR A 170 16.45 -3.50 -8.24
C TYR A 170 16.23 -3.14 -6.77
N ALA A 171 15.55 -3.98 -5.99
CA ALA A 171 15.23 -3.69 -4.61
C ALA A 171 16.50 -3.40 -3.80
N ASN A 172 17.54 -4.23 -3.94
CA ASN A 172 18.82 -4.00 -3.25
C ASN A 172 19.45 -2.64 -3.62
N LYS A 173 19.53 -2.32 -4.93
CA LYS A 173 20.10 -1.04 -5.40
C LYS A 173 19.29 0.15 -4.90
N PHE A 174 17.96 0.03 -4.92
CA PHE A 174 17.04 1.03 -4.38
C PHE A 174 17.30 1.27 -2.89
N PHE A 175 17.18 0.24 -2.05
CA PHE A 175 17.31 0.39 -0.60
C PHE A 175 18.71 0.83 -0.19
N SER A 176 19.76 0.32 -0.83
CA SER A 176 21.13 0.75 -0.56
C SER A 176 21.33 2.24 -0.86
N GLY A 177 20.79 2.72 -1.99
CA GLY A 177 20.83 4.15 -2.34
C GLY A 177 20.03 5.01 -1.36
N GLU A 178 18.83 4.56 -0.98
CA GLU A 178 17.98 5.26 -0.03
C GLU A 178 18.62 5.35 1.36
N VAL A 179 19.29 4.30 1.84
CA VAL A 179 20.03 4.31 3.11
C VAL A 179 21.14 5.36 3.07
N ILE A 180 21.97 5.36 2.03
CA ILE A 180 23.05 6.36 1.87
C ILE A 180 22.50 7.78 1.83
N ASN A 181 21.41 8.00 1.08
CA ASN A 181 20.75 9.31 1.00
C ASN A 181 20.15 9.74 2.35
N GLY A 182 19.63 8.79 3.13
CA GLY A 182 19.14 9.02 4.49
C GLY A 182 20.24 9.40 5.45
N ASP A 183 21.34 8.64 5.47
CA ASP A 183 22.50 8.93 6.32
C ASP A 183 23.05 10.33 6.03
N ARG A 184 23.19 10.68 4.75
CA ARG A 184 23.59 12.03 4.34
C ARG A 184 22.63 13.10 4.85
N LEU A 185 21.31 12.89 4.71
CA LEU A 185 20.30 13.84 5.20
C LEU A 185 20.45 14.09 6.71
N PHE A 186 20.49 13.02 7.51
CA PHE A 186 20.58 13.15 8.97
C PHE A 186 21.92 13.72 9.43
N GLN A 187 23.02 13.36 8.76
CA GLN A 187 24.33 13.95 9.01
C GLN A 187 24.32 15.46 8.71
N SER A 188 23.79 15.88 7.56
CA SER A 188 23.68 17.30 7.22
C SER A 188 22.78 18.08 8.20
N MET A 189 21.73 17.45 8.74
CA MET A 189 20.89 18.07 9.78
C MET A 189 21.69 18.32 11.06
N GLU A 190 22.53 17.36 11.46
CA GLU A 190 23.39 17.51 12.64
C GLU A 190 24.46 18.60 12.41
N GLU A 191 25.13 18.57 11.26
CA GLU A 191 26.14 19.57 10.88
C GLU A 191 25.55 20.99 10.83
N CYS A 192 24.35 21.15 10.28
CA CYS A 192 23.64 22.43 10.22
C CYS A 192 23.43 23.08 11.59
N LEU A 193 23.33 22.29 12.66
CA LEU A 193 23.09 22.79 14.02
C LEU A 193 24.35 23.33 14.68
N HIS A 194 25.53 22.92 14.20
CA HIS A 194 26.84 23.41 14.68
C HIS A 194 27.34 24.61 13.87
N MET A 195 26.85 24.79 12.65
CA MET A 195 27.22 25.89 11.76
C MET A 195 26.32 27.11 12.01
N ALA A 196 26.92 28.24 12.41
CA ALA A 196 26.18 29.50 12.64
C ALA A 196 25.84 30.27 11.35
N ASP A 197 26.14 29.71 10.18
CA ASP A 197 26.21 30.46 8.92
C ASP A 197 24.83 30.82 8.34
N PHE A 198 23.75 30.17 8.79
CA PHE A 198 22.38 30.40 8.28
C PHE A 198 21.34 30.34 9.41
N PRO A 199 21.16 31.42 10.21
CA PRO A 199 20.14 31.44 11.23
C PRO A 199 18.73 31.37 10.60
N PRO A 200 17.76 30.70 11.26
CA PRO A 200 16.37 30.67 10.81
C PRO A 200 15.77 32.09 10.79
N ASP A 201 14.96 32.40 9.76
CA ASP A 201 14.26 33.68 9.64
C ASP A 201 12.88 33.63 10.30
N PHE A 202 12.82 34.12 11.54
CA PHE A 202 11.56 34.24 12.29
C PHE A 202 10.86 35.58 12.13
N SER A 203 11.17 36.35 11.07
CA SER A 203 10.44 37.59 10.78
C SER A 203 8.94 37.31 10.62
N GLN A 204 8.11 38.25 11.08
CA GLN A 204 6.65 38.10 11.04
C GLN A 204 6.15 37.81 9.62
N GLN A 205 6.76 38.41 8.60
CA GLN A 205 6.44 38.18 7.19
C GLN A 205 6.73 36.74 6.77
N THR A 206 7.91 36.21 7.10
CA THR A 206 8.30 34.84 6.75
C THR A 206 7.43 33.82 7.48
N CYS A 207 7.24 33.98 8.80
CA CYS A 207 6.36 33.12 9.59
C CYS A 207 4.94 33.06 9.02
N TRP A 208 4.33 34.22 8.71
CA TRP A 208 2.99 34.27 8.13
C TRP A 208 2.92 33.61 6.74
N ARG A 209 3.91 33.87 5.87
CA ARG A 209 3.97 33.29 4.53
C ARG A 209 4.09 31.76 4.59
N LEU A 210 4.99 31.23 5.42
CA LEU A 210 5.21 29.79 5.56
C LEU A 210 4.01 29.11 6.22
N GLN A 211 3.41 29.72 7.24
CA GLN A 211 2.19 29.21 7.85
C GLN A 211 1.04 29.11 6.85
N ARG A 212 0.83 30.16 6.04
CA ARG A 212 -0.19 30.12 4.98
C ARG A 212 0.08 29.02 3.96
N ALA A 213 1.33 28.92 3.49
CA ALA A 213 1.73 27.88 2.55
C ALA A 213 1.56 26.47 3.13
N PHE A 214 1.77 26.29 4.43
CA PHE A 214 1.51 25.02 5.12
C PHE A 214 0.02 24.67 5.13
N VAL A 215 -0.86 25.63 5.43
CA VAL A 215 -2.31 25.41 5.38
C VAL A 215 -2.74 25.00 3.97
N ASP A 216 -2.31 25.77 2.97
CA ASP A 216 -2.69 25.55 1.57
C ASP A 216 -2.07 24.26 0.97
N GLY A 217 -0.81 23.98 1.26
CA GLY A 217 -0.02 22.89 0.65
C GLY A 217 0.00 21.58 1.43
N PHE A 218 -0.35 21.59 2.73
CA PHE A 218 -0.34 20.39 3.57
C PHE A 218 -1.69 20.11 4.23
N LEU A 219 -2.25 21.03 5.04
CA LEU A 219 -3.48 20.74 5.81
C LEU A 219 -4.69 20.44 4.92
N LYS A 220 -4.77 21.05 3.73
CA LYS A 220 -5.82 20.73 2.73
C LYS A 220 -5.73 19.31 2.16
N TRP A 221 -4.60 18.64 2.32
CA TRP A 221 -4.36 17.26 1.88
C TRP A 221 -4.46 16.27 3.04
N LEU A 222 -3.81 16.58 4.17
CA LEU A 222 -3.79 15.78 5.40
C LEU A 222 -4.13 16.70 6.60
N PRO A 223 -5.42 16.85 6.95
CA PRO A 223 -5.89 17.75 8.00
C PRO A 223 -5.60 17.17 9.40
N LEU A 224 -4.33 17.16 9.77
CA LEU A 224 -3.82 16.62 11.05
C LEU A 224 -4.43 17.34 12.27
N PHE A 225 -4.68 18.64 12.14
CA PHE A 225 -5.34 19.52 13.11
C PHE A 225 -5.98 20.71 12.38
N GLY A 226 -6.77 21.52 13.09
CA GLY A 226 -7.43 22.70 12.52
C GLY A 226 -6.51 23.91 12.32
N GLU A 227 -6.92 24.86 11.48
CA GLU A 227 -6.17 26.10 11.23
C GLU A 227 -5.96 26.93 12.50
N GLU A 228 -6.93 26.92 13.42
CA GLU A 228 -6.81 27.61 14.71
C GLU A 228 -5.71 27.01 15.59
N THR A 229 -5.58 25.68 15.63
CA THR A 229 -4.50 24.98 16.34
C THR A 229 -3.14 25.36 15.77
N CYS A 230 -3.02 25.45 14.44
CA CYS A 230 -1.82 25.94 13.76
C CYS A 230 -1.45 27.38 14.20
N LEU A 231 -2.43 28.28 14.22
CA LEU A 231 -2.24 29.67 14.67
C LEU A 231 -1.85 29.74 16.15
N HIS A 232 -2.46 28.91 16.98
CA HIS A 232 -2.23 28.87 18.41
C HIS A 232 -0.77 28.51 18.75
N HIS A 233 -0.25 27.40 18.21
CA HIS A 233 1.12 26.97 18.47
C HIS A 233 2.16 27.99 17.99
N VAL A 234 1.95 28.57 16.80
CA VAL A 234 2.85 29.61 16.27
C VAL A 234 2.85 30.86 17.15
N ARG A 235 1.70 31.27 17.70
CA ARG A 235 1.63 32.40 18.64
C ARG A 235 2.35 32.12 19.95
N ILE A 236 2.20 30.91 20.50
CA ILE A 236 2.91 30.50 21.73
C ILE A 236 4.42 30.52 21.48
N ALA A 237 4.87 29.89 20.39
CA ALA A 237 6.29 29.82 20.07
C ALA A 237 6.88 31.21 19.81
N ALA A 238 6.15 32.10 19.13
CA ALA A 238 6.57 33.48 18.86
C ALA A 238 6.79 34.31 20.13
N ALA A 239 6.11 34.02 21.24
CA ALA A 239 6.31 34.73 22.51
C ALA A 239 7.74 34.60 23.05
N SER A 240 8.38 33.45 22.79
CA SER A 240 9.78 33.15 23.11
C SER A 240 10.74 33.38 21.94
N ASN A 241 10.27 33.97 20.84
CA ASN A 241 10.99 34.01 19.56
C ASN A 241 11.52 32.62 19.13
N PHE A 242 10.69 31.58 19.30
CA PHE A 242 10.97 30.20 18.93
C PHE A 242 12.22 29.60 19.63
N SER A 243 12.61 30.13 20.80
CA SER A 243 13.79 29.65 21.54
C SER A 243 13.46 28.58 22.58
N ASP A 244 12.22 28.55 23.09
CA ASP A 244 11.82 27.61 24.13
C ASP A 244 11.74 26.17 23.61
N THR A 245 12.30 25.22 24.36
CA THR A 245 12.21 23.79 24.04
C THR A 245 10.88 23.21 24.55
N ASN A 246 9.82 23.40 23.75
CA ASN A 246 8.50 22.83 24.01
C ASN A 246 7.86 22.29 22.71
N THR A 247 6.75 21.58 22.85
CA THR A 247 5.97 20.98 21.77
C THR A 247 5.44 22.03 20.79
N SER A 248 4.94 23.18 21.27
CA SER A 248 4.44 24.27 20.43
C SER A 248 5.51 24.85 19.50
N THR A 249 6.73 25.06 19.99
CA THR A 249 7.88 25.50 19.18
C THR A 249 8.27 24.42 18.18
N CYS A 250 8.37 23.16 18.60
CA CYS A 250 8.70 22.04 17.71
C CYS A 250 7.69 21.91 16.55
N LEU A 251 6.39 21.97 16.87
CA LEU A 251 5.30 21.90 15.92
C LEU A 251 5.33 23.10 14.94
N SER A 252 5.59 24.31 15.45
CA SER A 252 5.75 25.53 14.63
C SER A 252 6.90 25.42 13.64
N LEU A 253 8.03 24.85 14.05
CA LEU A 253 9.17 24.64 13.15
C LEU A 253 8.86 23.63 12.04
N PHE A 254 8.13 22.54 12.35
CA PHE A 254 7.65 21.63 11.32
C PHE A 254 6.62 22.28 10.38
N ILE A 255 5.72 23.13 10.90
CA ILE A 255 4.80 23.95 10.09
C ILE A 255 5.61 24.79 9.09
N PHE A 256 6.66 25.48 9.54
CA PHE A 256 7.49 26.31 8.67
C PHE A 256 8.27 25.49 7.64
N ALA A 257 8.80 24.33 8.03
CA ALA A 257 9.51 23.42 7.13
C ALA A 257 8.59 22.92 6.00
N LEU A 258 7.40 22.41 6.33
CA LEU A 258 6.41 21.96 5.35
C LEU A 258 5.83 23.10 4.53
N GLY A 259 5.66 24.28 5.13
CA GLY A 259 5.27 25.50 4.42
C GLY A 259 6.30 25.93 3.38
N ALA A 260 7.60 25.78 3.69
CA ALA A 260 8.66 26.03 2.72
C ALA A 260 8.65 24.99 1.59
N MET A 261 8.40 23.72 1.90
CA MET A 261 8.24 22.65 0.91
C MET A 261 7.08 22.89 -0.05
N ALA A 262 5.96 23.42 0.46
CA ALA A 262 4.79 23.76 -0.34
C ALA A 262 5.02 24.91 -1.33
N LEU A 263 6.05 25.74 -1.10
CA LEU A 263 6.43 26.85 -2.00
C LEU A 263 7.52 26.46 -3.01
N ASP A 264 8.04 25.23 -2.96
CA ASP A 264 9.16 24.81 -3.78
C ASP A 264 8.71 24.03 -5.01
N ASP A 265 9.01 24.59 -6.18
CA ASP A 265 8.64 24.04 -7.48
C ASP A 265 9.58 22.92 -7.97
N ARG A 266 10.69 22.66 -7.26
CA ARG A 266 11.67 21.64 -7.66
C ARG A 266 11.19 20.23 -7.28
N PHE A 267 11.28 19.29 -8.22
CA PHE A 267 10.89 17.89 -7.97
C PHE A 267 11.77 17.19 -6.92
N TYR A 268 13.05 17.53 -6.85
CA TYR A 268 14.00 16.87 -5.97
C TYR A 268 15.21 17.76 -5.65
N HIS A 269 15.77 17.58 -4.46
CA HIS A 269 17.03 18.21 -4.04
C HIS A 269 18.01 17.10 -3.70
N GLU A 270 19.10 17.00 -4.45
CA GLU A 270 20.15 15.99 -4.21
C GLU A 270 20.98 16.34 -2.97
N ASP A 271 21.26 17.62 -2.78
CA ASP A 271 21.92 18.11 -1.57
C ASP A 271 20.88 18.42 -0.47
N PRO A 272 20.91 17.73 0.68
CA PRO A 272 19.93 17.93 1.75
C PRO A 272 19.84 19.37 2.25
N VAL A 273 20.96 20.09 2.28
CA VAL A 273 21.02 21.48 2.79
C VAL A 273 20.19 22.45 1.94
N GLN A 274 19.96 22.10 0.67
CA GLN A 274 19.14 22.91 -0.24
C GLN A 274 17.64 22.64 -0.08
N LEU A 275 17.24 21.67 0.74
CA LEU A 275 15.84 21.37 0.97
C LEU A 275 15.11 22.62 1.52
N PRO A 276 13.91 22.91 1.01
CA PRO A 276 13.10 24.03 1.48
C PRO A 276 12.81 23.91 2.98
N GLY A 277 13.16 24.96 3.73
CA GLY A 277 12.96 24.97 5.18
C GLY A 277 13.86 24.01 5.96
N PHE A 278 14.99 23.57 5.37
CA PHE A 278 15.93 22.64 5.99
C PHE A 278 16.39 23.04 7.40
N VAL A 279 16.67 24.32 7.63
CA VAL A 279 17.07 24.82 8.97
C VAL A 279 15.94 24.62 9.99
N TYR A 280 14.69 24.91 9.62
CA TYR A 280 13.54 24.66 10.50
C TYR A 280 13.38 23.16 10.78
N LEU A 281 13.56 22.31 9.78
CA LEU A 281 13.52 20.85 9.92
C LEU A 281 14.58 20.35 10.90
N ALA A 282 15.84 20.78 10.74
CA ALA A 282 16.96 20.38 11.59
C ALA A 282 16.73 20.80 13.05
N LEU A 283 16.26 22.04 13.27
CA LEU A 283 15.89 22.53 14.60
C LEU A 283 14.73 21.73 15.20
N ALA A 284 13.65 21.52 14.43
CA ALA A 284 12.49 20.77 14.87
C ALA A 284 12.85 19.33 15.27
N GLN A 285 13.67 18.65 14.46
CA GLN A 285 14.10 17.27 14.70
C GLN A 285 15.06 17.16 15.88
N ARG A 286 15.96 18.12 16.10
CA ARG A 286 16.74 18.19 17.36
C ARG A 286 15.84 18.38 18.56
N MET A 287 14.88 19.30 18.49
CA MET A 287 13.94 19.57 19.58
C MET A 287 13.09 18.34 19.88
N LEU A 288 12.54 17.69 18.86
CA LEU A 288 11.76 16.46 18.97
C LEU A 288 12.51 15.36 19.73
N ARG A 289 13.81 15.19 19.45
CA ARG A 289 14.68 14.22 20.15
C ARG A 289 14.98 14.60 21.61
N SER A 290 14.89 15.88 21.96
CA SER A 290 15.14 16.37 23.33
C SER A 290 13.90 16.38 24.23
N LEU A 291 12.69 16.39 23.64
CA LEU A 291 11.44 16.34 24.38
C LEU A 291 11.27 14.97 25.06
N THR A 292 10.70 14.96 26.26
CA THR A 292 10.47 13.71 26.99
C THR A 292 9.38 12.91 26.28
N PRO A 293 9.64 11.65 25.86
CA PRO A 293 8.70 10.88 25.07
C PRO A 293 7.62 10.25 25.97
N PHE A 294 6.59 11.02 26.30
CA PHE A 294 5.40 10.51 26.97
C PHE A 294 4.43 9.93 25.94
N ILE A 295 4.13 8.63 26.07
CA ILE A 295 3.12 7.98 25.24
C ILE A 295 1.77 8.67 25.43
N GLY A 296 1.13 9.05 24.33
CA GLY A 296 -0.19 9.68 24.33
C GLY A 296 -0.16 11.20 24.41
N ASP A 297 1.02 11.82 24.37
CA ASP A 297 1.17 13.25 24.09
C ASP A 297 0.82 13.52 22.62
N ILE A 298 -0.29 14.23 22.41
CA ILE A 298 -0.86 14.46 21.08
C ILE A 298 0.01 15.40 20.26
N GLU A 299 0.56 16.43 20.90
CA GLU A 299 1.37 17.42 20.20
C GLU A 299 2.69 16.80 19.76
N LEU A 300 3.27 15.91 20.58
CA LEU A 300 4.45 15.13 20.22
C LEU A 300 4.14 14.17 19.06
N LEU A 301 3.02 13.45 19.12
CA LEU A 301 2.57 12.56 18.05
C LEU A 301 2.31 13.32 16.74
N GLN A 302 1.76 14.54 16.81
CA GLN A 302 1.58 15.43 15.67
C GLN A 302 2.92 15.89 15.08
N CYS A 303 3.89 16.28 15.92
CA CYS A 303 5.25 16.60 15.46
C CYS A 303 5.88 15.44 14.68
N GLN A 304 5.75 14.20 15.17
CA GLN A 304 6.26 13.01 14.48
C GLN A 304 5.55 12.75 13.14
N ASN A 305 4.22 12.94 13.08
CA ASN A 305 3.47 12.88 11.81
C ASN A 305 4.00 13.91 10.80
N LEU A 306 4.17 15.17 11.22
CA LEU A 306 4.68 16.24 10.36
C LEU A 306 6.10 15.95 9.89
N PHE A 307 6.94 15.37 10.75
CA PHE A 307 8.29 14.98 10.37
C PHE A 307 8.30 13.92 9.26
N SER A 308 7.53 12.84 9.44
CA SER A 308 7.39 11.83 8.39
C SER A 308 6.79 12.40 7.11
N ALA A 309 5.83 13.33 7.22
CA ALA A 309 5.19 13.95 6.07
C ALA A 309 6.15 14.85 5.29
N TYR A 310 7.03 15.59 5.98
CA TYR A 310 8.08 16.36 5.32
C TYR A 310 8.99 15.46 4.48
N LEU A 311 9.43 14.33 5.05
CA LEU A 311 10.25 13.36 4.34
C LEU A 311 9.53 12.78 3.12
N GLY A 312 8.23 12.47 3.24
CA GLY A 312 7.39 12.05 2.13
C GLY A 312 7.31 13.10 1.01
N PHE A 313 7.05 14.36 1.37
CA PHE A 313 6.99 15.49 0.45
C PHE A 313 8.35 15.79 -0.21
N ALA A 314 9.45 15.51 0.49
CA ALA A 314 10.82 15.59 -0.03
C ALA A 314 11.22 14.39 -0.91
N ILE A 315 10.28 13.47 -1.22
CA ILE A 315 10.54 12.26 -2.02
C ILE A 315 11.63 11.40 -1.35
N ARG A 316 11.54 11.22 -0.02
CA ARG A 316 12.37 10.35 0.81
C ARG A 316 11.53 9.24 1.44
N PRO A 317 11.00 8.30 0.63
CA PRO A 317 9.96 7.37 1.07
C PRO A 317 10.44 6.39 2.14
N VAL A 318 11.70 5.95 2.10
CA VAL A 318 12.24 5.02 3.12
C VAL A 318 12.36 5.71 4.47
N GLN A 319 12.88 6.94 4.51
CA GLN A 319 12.95 7.73 5.74
C GLN A 319 11.55 8.04 6.26
N SER A 320 10.63 8.46 5.39
CA SER A 320 9.23 8.70 5.76
C SER A 320 8.58 7.46 6.38
N TRP A 321 8.81 6.27 5.79
CA TRP A 321 8.31 5.00 6.31
C TRP A 321 8.91 4.65 7.67
N ASN A 322 10.21 4.88 7.86
CA ASN A 322 10.87 4.66 9.14
C ASN A 322 10.29 5.53 10.26
N GLU A 323 9.95 6.78 9.96
CA GLU A 323 9.41 7.73 10.93
C GLU A 323 7.91 7.55 11.19
N ILE A 324 7.12 7.10 10.21
CA ILE A 324 5.68 6.87 10.42
C ILE A 324 5.38 5.60 11.22
N GLY A 325 6.27 4.60 11.14
CA GLY A 325 6.10 3.33 11.87
C GLY A 325 5.98 3.50 13.39
N PRO A 326 6.88 4.25 14.07
CA PRO A 326 6.75 4.60 15.48
C PRO A 326 5.41 5.27 15.83
N VAL A 327 4.98 6.24 15.02
CA VAL A 327 3.69 6.93 15.18
C VAL A 327 2.53 5.94 15.14
N ALA A 328 2.52 5.05 14.14
CA ALA A 328 1.51 4.02 14.01
C ALA A 328 1.48 3.07 15.22
N ARG A 329 2.65 2.68 15.75
CA ARG A 329 2.77 1.86 16.97
C ARG A 329 2.23 2.59 18.20
N GLU A 330 2.57 3.86 18.36
CA GLU A 330 2.09 4.66 19.49
C GLU A 330 0.57 4.83 19.45
N CYS A 331 0.00 5.09 18.27
CA CYS A 331 -1.44 5.08 18.05
C CYS A 331 -2.08 3.76 18.51
N MET A 332 -1.54 2.61 18.10
CA MET A 332 -2.04 1.29 18.51
C MET A 332 -1.97 1.05 20.01
N ILE A 333 -0.87 1.45 20.67
CA ILE A 333 -0.72 1.34 22.12
C ILE A 333 -1.76 2.22 22.81
N THR A 334 -1.86 3.47 22.38
CA THR A 334 -2.79 4.46 22.93
C THR A 334 -4.24 3.95 22.80
N LEU A 335 -4.61 3.35 21.67
CA LEU A 335 -5.95 2.75 21.44
C LEU A 335 -6.33 1.63 22.44
N LYS A 336 -5.34 0.99 23.09
CA LYS A 336 -5.57 -0.01 24.14
C LYS A 336 -5.69 0.60 25.55
N THR A 337 -5.50 1.90 25.68
CA THR A 337 -5.67 2.66 26.92
C THR A 337 -7.02 3.39 26.94
N ASP A 338 -7.28 4.17 27.98
CA ASP A 338 -8.40 5.11 28.06
C ASP A 338 -8.20 6.32 27.11
N TRP A 339 -7.82 6.12 25.85
CA TRP A 339 -7.45 7.20 24.93
C TRP A 339 -8.59 8.17 24.60
N ARG A 340 -9.84 7.69 24.70
CA ARG A 340 -11.07 8.49 24.55
C ARG A 340 -11.43 9.27 25.82
N ARG A 341 -10.66 9.14 26.89
CA ARG A 341 -10.82 9.92 28.11
C ARG A 341 -10.16 11.27 27.87
N GLY A 342 -10.99 12.29 27.65
CA GLY A 342 -10.56 13.64 27.33
C GLY A 342 -11.74 14.46 26.84
N ASP A 343 -11.49 15.73 26.55
CA ASP A 343 -12.45 16.56 25.83
C ASP A 343 -12.62 16.06 24.37
N PRO A 344 -13.77 16.38 23.74
CA PRO A 344 -14.05 15.94 22.37
C PRO A 344 -13.02 16.43 21.33
N GLU A 345 -12.41 17.59 21.55
CA GLU A 345 -11.45 18.19 20.62
C GLU A 345 -10.13 17.43 20.62
N THR A 346 -9.57 17.19 21.81
CA THR A 346 -8.41 16.32 22.05
C THR A 346 -8.63 14.91 21.48
N THR A 347 -9.83 14.36 21.63
CA THR A 347 -10.18 13.05 21.06
C THR A 347 -10.16 13.09 19.52
N ASN A 348 -10.73 14.13 18.91
CA ASN A 348 -10.72 14.32 17.47
C ASN A 348 -9.30 14.51 16.91
N MET A 349 -8.43 15.22 17.63
CA MET A 349 -7.01 15.37 17.25
C MET A 349 -6.27 14.03 17.24
N LYS A 350 -6.54 13.15 18.22
CA LYS A 350 -6.00 11.78 18.23
C LYS A 350 -6.50 10.95 17.05
N GLU A 351 -7.79 11.05 16.74
CA GLU A 351 -8.39 10.37 15.59
C GLU A 351 -7.75 10.85 14.27
N ARG A 352 -7.57 12.17 14.10
CA ARG A 352 -6.86 12.74 12.94
C ARG A 352 -5.43 12.22 12.83
N ALA A 353 -4.67 12.23 13.92
CA ALA A 353 -3.31 11.71 13.94
C ALA A 353 -3.24 10.22 13.56
N PHE A 354 -4.18 9.40 14.05
CA PHE A 354 -4.31 8.00 13.65
C PHE A 354 -4.54 7.87 12.14
N TRP A 355 -5.49 8.61 11.59
CA TRP A 355 -5.84 8.48 10.17
C TRP A 355 -4.76 9.02 9.24
N VAL A 356 -4.02 10.06 9.64
CA VAL A 356 -2.86 10.55 8.88
C VAL A 356 -1.78 9.46 8.84
N ALA A 357 -1.44 8.88 9.99
CA ALA A 357 -0.49 7.78 10.06
C ALA A 357 -0.95 6.56 9.24
N TYR A 358 -2.24 6.22 9.32
CA TYR A 358 -2.85 5.13 8.55
C TYR A 358 -2.69 5.34 7.04
N VAL A 359 -3.04 6.53 6.52
CA VAL A 359 -2.97 6.84 5.10
C VAL A 359 -1.52 6.78 4.61
N MET A 360 -0.61 7.44 5.33
CA MET A 360 0.80 7.50 4.97
C MET A 360 1.48 6.12 5.01
N GLU A 361 1.29 5.35 6.09
CA GLU A 361 1.89 4.01 6.20
C GLU A 361 1.33 3.05 5.15
N ASN A 362 0.02 3.06 4.90
CA ASN A 362 -0.61 2.17 3.93
C ASN A 362 -0.05 2.42 2.52
N GLU A 363 0.07 3.69 2.13
CA GLU A 363 0.60 4.10 0.84
C GLU A 363 2.08 3.74 0.68
N LEU A 364 2.90 4.01 1.68
CA LEU A 364 4.32 3.65 1.68
C LEU A 364 4.53 2.13 1.67
N SER A 365 3.72 1.37 2.40
CA SER A 365 3.86 -0.08 2.47
C SER A 365 3.50 -0.77 1.14
N VAL A 366 2.50 -0.27 0.42
CA VAL A 366 2.15 -0.80 -0.92
C VAL A 366 3.26 -0.46 -1.92
N THR A 367 3.83 0.73 -1.83
CA THR A 367 4.85 1.20 -2.78
C THR A 367 6.24 0.63 -2.53
N LEU A 368 6.63 0.45 -1.26
CA LEU A 368 7.95 -0.06 -0.87
C LEU A 368 7.99 -1.59 -0.71
N GLU A 369 6.83 -2.26 -0.76
CA GLU A 369 6.68 -3.70 -0.50
C GLU A 369 7.16 -4.15 0.90
N LEU A 370 7.24 -3.21 1.84
CA LEU A 370 7.63 -3.45 3.22
C LEU A 370 6.44 -3.93 4.08
N PRO A 371 6.71 -4.68 5.17
CA PRO A 371 5.68 -5.06 6.14
C PRO A 371 5.01 -3.84 6.79
N GLN A 372 3.71 -3.94 7.09
CA GLN A 372 3.00 -2.91 7.86
C GLN A 372 3.21 -3.09 9.37
N SER A 373 3.13 -2.00 10.15
CA SER A 373 3.19 -2.03 11.62
C SER A 373 2.06 -2.83 12.28
N GLY A 374 0.93 -2.98 11.58
CA GLY A 374 -0.31 -3.56 12.11
C GLY A 374 -1.44 -2.56 12.29
N ILE A 375 -1.23 -1.26 12.00
CA ILE A 375 -2.27 -0.20 12.15
C ILE A 375 -3.58 -0.53 11.43
N LEU A 376 -3.50 -1.28 10.32
CA LEU A 376 -4.66 -1.72 9.55
C LEU A 376 -5.66 -2.51 10.41
N ALA A 377 -5.22 -3.26 11.41
CA ALA A 377 -6.13 -4.02 12.27
C ALA A 377 -7.02 -3.15 13.17
N PHE A 378 -6.72 -1.86 13.30
CA PHE A 378 -7.41 -0.95 14.22
C PHE A 378 -8.39 0.00 13.53
N HIS A 379 -8.40 0.05 12.20
CA HIS A 379 -9.14 1.08 11.45
C HIS A 379 -10.66 1.05 11.68
N GLU A 380 -11.25 -0.10 12.05
CA GLU A 380 -12.69 -0.21 12.38
C GLU A 380 -13.02 0.33 13.77
N SER A 381 -12.03 0.40 14.66
CA SER A 381 -12.20 0.84 16.05
C SER A 381 -12.05 2.36 16.23
N VAL A 382 -11.56 3.05 15.21
CA VAL A 382 -11.30 4.49 15.22
C VAL A 382 -12.40 5.19 14.42
N PRO A 383 -13.16 6.12 15.01
CA PRO A 383 -14.13 6.95 14.28
C PRO A 383 -13.45 7.77 13.18
N LEU A 384 -14.17 8.03 12.10
CA LEU A 384 -13.67 8.93 11.05
C LEU A 384 -13.55 10.37 11.58
N PRO A 385 -12.55 11.14 11.14
CA PRO A 385 -12.37 12.51 11.58
C PRO A 385 -13.58 13.37 11.24
N THR A 386 -13.99 14.20 12.19
CA THR A 386 -15.08 15.17 12.01
C THR A 386 -14.57 16.59 12.24
N SER A 387 -15.33 17.57 11.75
CA SER A 387 -15.13 18.98 12.08
C SER A 387 -16.46 19.67 12.33
N GLN A 388 -16.45 20.65 13.22
CA GLN A 388 -17.59 21.54 13.47
C GLN A 388 -17.66 22.67 12.43
N VAL A 389 -16.54 22.95 11.75
CA VAL A 389 -16.42 23.99 10.74
C VAL A 389 -16.21 23.33 9.38
N GLU A 390 -16.62 23.99 8.31
CA GLU A 390 -16.35 23.51 6.96
C GLU A 390 -14.85 23.65 6.64
N GLU A 391 -14.12 22.53 6.77
CA GLU A 391 -12.71 22.42 6.40
C GLU A 391 -12.57 21.93 4.96
N GLU A 392 -11.94 22.75 4.10
CA GLU A 392 -11.83 22.49 2.65
C GLU A 392 -11.16 21.13 2.33
N GLY A 393 -10.24 20.66 3.17
CA GLY A 393 -9.50 19.40 2.98
C GLY A 393 -10.17 18.15 3.53
N LEU A 394 -11.17 18.28 4.41
CA LEU A 394 -11.66 17.15 5.20
C LEU A 394 -12.38 16.11 4.33
N TYR A 395 -13.25 16.52 3.41
CA TYR A 395 -13.94 15.58 2.51
C TYR A 395 -12.96 14.80 1.64
N TYR A 396 -11.90 15.46 1.16
CA TYR A 396 -10.86 14.79 0.38
C TYR A 396 -10.14 13.74 1.23
N PHE A 397 -9.80 14.09 2.47
CA PHE A 397 -9.15 13.17 3.39
C PHE A 397 -10.03 11.96 3.72
N LEU A 398 -11.33 12.14 3.92
CA LEU A 398 -12.29 11.04 4.11
C LEU A 398 -12.40 10.14 2.86
N ALA A 399 -12.42 10.74 1.66
CA ALA A 399 -12.37 10.00 0.41
C ALA A 399 -11.05 9.21 0.27
N LEU A 400 -9.94 9.80 0.68
CA LEU A 400 -8.62 9.17 0.66
C LEU A 400 -8.53 7.99 1.65
N ILE A 401 -9.03 8.15 2.87
CA ILE A 401 -9.12 7.05 3.86
C ILE A 401 -9.92 5.87 3.29
N SER A 402 -11.11 6.16 2.73
CA SER A 402 -11.99 5.11 2.22
C SER A 402 -11.41 4.37 1.02
N ILE A 403 -10.77 5.05 0.06
CA ILE A 403 -10.12 4.36 -1.06
C ILE A 403 -8.87 3.58 -0.61
N ARG A 404 -8.14 4.04 0.41
CA ARG A 404 -7.01 3.29 1.00
C ARG A 404 -7.46 1.99 1.66
N LYS A 405 -8.64 1.96 2.28
CA LYS A 405 -9.26 0.71 2.79
C LYS A 405 -9.55 -0.27 1.64
N LEU A 406 -10.14 0.21 0.54
CA LEU A 406 -10.38 -0.63 -0.66
C LEU A 406 -9.08 -1.14 -1.26
N LEU A 407 -8.03 -0.31 -1.33
CA LEU A 407 -6.72 -0.73 -1.80
C LEU A 407 -6.14 -1.86 -0.95
N ALA A 408 -6.22 -1.76 0.38
CA ALA A 408 -5.74 -2.81 1.28
C ALA A 408 -6.45 -4.14 1.00
N GLU A 409 -7.77 -4.11 0.85
CA GLU A 409 -8.59 -5.28 0.52
C GLU A 409 -8.24 -5.89 -0.84
N VAL A 410 -8.09 -5.06 -1.89
CA VAL A 410 -7.74 -5.52 -3.24
C VAL A 410 -6.37 -6.20 -3.26
N VAL A 411 -5.35 -5.60 -2.65
CA VAL A 411 -3.98 -6.14 -2.66
C VAL A 411 -3.88 -7.46 -1.87
N ASP A 412 -4.75 -7.68 -0.89
CA ASP A 412 -4.80 -8.95 -0.14
C ASP A 412 -5.68 -10.02 -0.82
N THR A 413 -6.56 -9.64 -1.74
CA THR A 413 -7.54 -10.55 -2.36
C THR A 413 -7.15 -11.00 -3.76
N VAL A 414 -6.47 -10.14 -4.53
CA VAL A 414 -6.19 -10.35 -5.96
C VAL A 414 -4.70 -10.55 -6.20
N GLY A 415 -4.33 -11.52 -7.04
CA GLY A 415 -2.96 -11.71 -7.48
C GLY A 415 -2.81 -12.71 -8.63
N PHE A 416 -1.58 -13.15 -8.90
CA PHE A 416 -1.28 -14.15 -9.93
C PHE A 416 -0.16 -15.08 -9.47
N LYS A 417 -0.30 -16.41 -9.53
CA LYS A 417 0.74 -17.34 -9.07
C LYS A 417 0.74 -18.61 -9.91
N ALA A 418 1.93 -19.02 -10.36
CA ALA A 418 2.14 -20.27 -11.10
C ALA A 418 1.18 -20.44 -12.30
N GLY A 419 1.07 -19.41 -13.15
CA GLY A 419 0.20 -19.42 -14.33
C GLY A 419 -1.30 -19.26 -14.05
N HIS A 420 -1.69 -19.13 -12.78
CA HIS A 420 -3.07 -19.01 -12.38
C HIS A 420 -3.34 -17.66 -11.71
N ALA A 421 -4.37 -16.99 -12.19
CA ALA A 421 -4.98 -15.88 -11.48
C ALA A 421 -5.42 -16.34 -10.08
N LEU A 422 -4.91 -15.68 -9.04
CA LEU A 422 -5.36 -15.86 -7.65
C LEU A 422 -6.57 -14.94 -7.41
N TYR A 423 -7.71 -15.27 -8.04
CA TYR A 423 -9.02 -14.67 -7.75
C TYR A 423 -10.15 -15.53 -8.38
N VAL A 424 -11.38 -15.33 -7.90
CA VAL A 424 -12.60 -15.82 -8.61
C VAL A 424 -13.13 -14.67 -9.47
N PRO A 425 -13.43 -14.84 -10.77
CA PRO A 425 -13.86 -13.74 -11.65
C PRO A 425 -15.02 -12.89 -11.13
N ILE A 426 -15.86 -13.48 -10.28
CA ILE A 426 -16.95 -12.81 -9.56
C ILE A 426 -16.42 -11.80 -8.55
N VAL A 427 -15.34 -12.13 -7.83
CA VAL A 427 -14.69 -11.24 -6.85
C VAL A 427 -14.10 -10.01 -7.53
N ALA A 428 -13.45 -10.16 -8.69
CA ALA A 428 -12.94 -9.02 -9.45
C ALA A 428 -14.07 -8.07 -9.92
N ILE A 429 -15.21 -8.62 -10.33
CA ILE A 429 -16.40 -7.82 -10.68
C ILE A 429 -16.93 -7.09 -9.44
N GLU A 430 -17.00 -7.77 -8.30
CA GLU A 430 -17.50 -7.19 -7.07
C GLU A 430 -16.59 -6.07 -6.56
N LEU A 431 -15.27 -6.28 -6.51
CA LEU A 431 -14.30 -5.24 -6.16
C LEU A 431 -14.42 -4.03 -7.08
N ARG A 432 -14.54 -4.26 -8.39
CA ARG A 432 -14.81 -3.18 -9.36
C ARG A 432 -16.11 -2.42 -9.05
N ASN A 433 -17.19 -3.14 -8.75
CA ASN A 433 -18.46 -2.49 -8.41
C ASN A 433 -18.32 -1.62 -7.16
N GLN A 434 -17.63 -2.12 -6.13
CA GLN A 434 -17.34 -1.35 -4.92
C GLN A 434 -16.53 -0.08 -5.21
N ILE A 435 -15.56 -0.14 -6.13
CA ILE A 435 -14.78 1.04 -6.56
C ILE A 435 -15.68 2.07 -7.26
N PHE A 436 -16.57 1.63 -8.16
CA PHE A 436 -17.52 2.54 -8.81
C PHE A 436 -18.57 3.09 -7.85
N ASP A 437 -19.03 2.29 -6.90
CA ASP A 437 -19.99 2.73 -5.89
C ASP A 437 -19.35 3.71 -4.91
N TRP A 438 -18.07 3.54 -4.58
CA TRP A 438 -17.27 4.55 -3.88
C TRP A 438 -17.25 5.88 -4.64
N HIS A 439 -16.99 5.86 -5.96
CA HIS A 439 -17.00 7.08 -6.79
C HIS A 439 -18.38 7.76 -6.84
N LYS A 440 -19.47 6.98 -6.91
CA LYS A 440 -20.84 7.53 -6.87
C LYS A 440 -21.22 8.09 -5.50
N ALA A 441 -20.59 7.60 -4.44
CA ALA A 441 -20.84 8.03 -3.07
C ALA A 441 -20.02 9.28 -2.67
N LEU A 442 -19.12 9.76 -3.54
CA LEU A 442 -18.37 10.98 -3.28
C LEU A 442 -19.32 12.19 -3.20
N PRO A 443 -19.00 13.18 -2.35
CA PRO A 443 -19.79 14.40 -2.29
C PRO A 443 -19.67 15.20 -3.61
N PRO A 444 -20.69 16.02 -3.96
CA PRO A 444 -20.68 16.79 -5.21
C PRO A 444 -19.43 17.67 -5.40
N SER A 445 -18.86 18.18 -4.30
CA SER A 445 -17.63 18.96 -4.31
C SER A 445 -16.41 18.19 -4.79
N LEU A 446 -16.39 16.86 -4.65
CA LEU A 446 -15.29 15.97 -5.05
C LEU A 446 -15.62 15.08 -6.25
N GLN A 447 -16.84 15.15 -6.79
CA GLN A 447 -17.19 14.39 -7.98
C GLN A 447 -16.31 14.81 -9.18
N PHE A 448 -15.89 13.83 -9.96
CA PHE A 448 -15.09 14.01 -11.18
C PHE A 448 -15.55 13.06 -12.30
N GLN A 449 -15.22 13.43 -13.54
CA GLN A 449 -15.49 12.60 -14.72
C GLN A 449 -14.47 11.46 -14.84
N LEU A 450 -14.94 10.29 -15.26
CA LEU A 450 -14.12 9.09 -15.50
C LEU A 450 -13.63 9.06 -16.95
N ASP A 451 -12.97 10.13 -17.34
CA ASP A 451 -12.34 10.29 -18.64
C ASP A 451 -10.95 10.93 -18.48
N ALA A 452 -10.30 11.20 -19.61
CA ALA A 452 -9.00 11.85 -19.67
C ALA A 452 -9.07 13.38 -19.68
N SER A 453 -10.22 14.00 -19.36
CA SER A 453 -10.34 15.45 -19.34
C SER A 453 -9.39 16.07 -18.29
N PRO A 454 -8.81 17.24 -18.55
CA PRO A 454 -7.94 17.90 -17.58
C PRO A 454 -8.75 18.30 -16.34
N LEU A 455 -8.23 17.96 -15.16
CA LEU A 455 -8.78 18.37 -13.87
C LEU A 455 -7.80 19.34 -13.20
N PHE A 456 -8.22 20.59 -13.03
CA PHE A 456 -7.41 21.63 -12.38
C PHE A 456 -7.35 21.48 -10.86
N ASP A 457 -8.35 20.82 -10.25
CA ASP A 457 -8.29 20.45 -8.84
C ASP A 457 -7.43 19.19 -8.69
N LEU A 458 -6.21 19.36 -8.16
CA LEU A 458 -5.23 18.29 -8.00
C LEU A 458 -5.71 17.18 -7.05
N ARG A 459 -6.58 17.51 -6.09
CA ARG A 459 -7.16 16.52 -5.19
C ARG A 459 -8.11 15.60 -5.94
N LYS A 460 -8.95 16.16 -6.83
CA LYS A 460 -9.82 15.36 -7.72
C LYS A 460 -9.01 14.56 -8.72
N ALA A 461 -8.00 15.17 -9.33
CA ALA A 461 -7.09 14.47 -10.22
C ALA A 461 -6.43 13.28 -9.50
N HIS A 462 -6.08 13.44 -8.22
CA HIS A 462 -5.44 12.38 -7.45
C HIS A 462 -6.41 11.26 -7.13
N LEU A 463 -7.62 11.59 -6.67
CA LEU A 463 -8.67 10.59 -6.44
C LEU A 463 -9.03 9.82 -7.72
N ARG A 464 -9.09 10.50 -8.87
CA ARG A 464 -9.27 9.85 -10.17
C ARG A 464 -8.14 8.88 -10.46
N GLY A 465 -6.89 9.30 -10.27
CA GLY A 465 -5.73 8.43 -10.51
C GLY A 465 -5.69 7.22 -9.57
N GLN A 466 -6.00 7.40 -8.29
CA GLN A 466 -6.11 6.30 -7.33
C GLN A 466 -7.19 5.29 -7.73
N LEU A 467 -8.36 5.77 -8.19
CA LEU A 467 -9.43 4.91 -8.68
C LEU A 467 -9.00 4.10 -9.91
N LEU A 468 -8.39 4.76 -10.89
CA LEU A 468 -7.94 4.11 -12.12
C LEU A 468 -6.86 3.06 -11.83
N CYS A 469 -5.88 3.40 -11.01
CA CYS A 469 -4.83 2.47 -10.59
C CYS A 469 -5.39 1.28 -9.83
N LEU A 470 -6.39 1.48 -8.98
CA LEU A 470 -7.03 0.39 -8.25
C LEU A 470 -7.77 -0.57 -9.21
N LEU A 471 -8.44 -0.05 -10.24
CA LEU A 471 -9.05 -0.87 -11.31
C LEU A 471 -7.99 -1.65 -12.11
N VAL A 472 -6.84 -1.04 -12.39
CA VAL A 472 -5.71 -1.72 -13.03
C VAL A 472 -5.20 -2.86 -12.14
N VAL A 473 -5.05 -2.65 -10.83
CA VAL A 473 -4.61 -3.73 -9.90
C VAL A 473 -5.61 -4.89 -9.89
N VAL A 474 -6.92 -4.60 -9.87
CA VAL A 474 -7.98 -5.63 -9.93
C VAL A 474 -7.90 -6.46 -11.22
N TYR A 475 -7.60 -5.83 -12.36
CA TYR A 475 -7.65 -6.47 -13.66
C TYR A 475 -6.31 -6.94 -14.23
N TRP A 476 -5.20 -6.53 -13.64
CA TRP A 476 -3.85 -6.94 -14.03
C TRP A 476 -3.67 -8.47 -14.19
N PRO A 477 -4.18 -9.32 -13.29
CA PRO A 477 -3.97 -10.76 -13.45
C PRO A 477 -4.73 -11.38 -14.64
N PHE A 478 -5.69 -10.67 -15.25
CA PHE A 478 -6.28 -11.06 -16.53
C PHE A 478 -5.31 -10.77 -17.69
N VAL A 479 -4.61 -9.62 -17.65
CA VAL A 479 -3.57 -9.29 -18.64
C VAL A 479 -2.43 -10.31 -18.59
N LEU A 480 -1.92 -10.64 -17.40
CA LEU A 480 -0.86 -11.64 -17.25
C LEU A 480 -1.22 -12.99 -17.87
N ARG A 481 -2.47 -13.44 -17.71
CA ARG A 481 -2.95 -14.67 -18.32
C ARG A 481 -2.88 -14.62 -19.85
N HIS A 482 -3.30 -13.52 -20.47
CA HIS A 482 -3.17 -13.34 -21.92
C HIS A 482 -1.72 -13.31 -22.39
N VAL A 483 -0.84 -12.65 -21.62
CA VAL A 483 0.58 -12.61 -21.96
C VAL A 483 1.23 -14.00 -21.87
N GLU A 484 0.84 -14.82 -20.89
CA GLU A 484 1.28 -16.22 -20.84
C GLU A 484 0.74 -17.07 -22.00
N ASP A 485 -0.55 -16.96 -22.30
CA ASP A 485 -1.20 -17.72 -23.38
C ASP A 485 -0.62 -17.35 -24.75
N TYR A 486 -0.36 -16.05 -24.98
CA TYR A 486 0.26 -15.55 -26.20
C TYR A 486 1.67 -16.13 -26.40
N ALA A 487 2.46 -16.20 -25.32
CA ALA A 487 3.84 -16.67 -25.38
C ALA A 487 3.98 -18.21 -25.47
N LYS A 488 3.00 -18.98 -24.95
CA LYS A 488 2.98 -20.46 -25.11
C LYS A 488 2.57 -20.88 -26.53
N GLY A 489 2.04 -19.97 -27.34
CA GLY A 489 1.46 -20.28 -28.64
C GLY A 489 0.10 -21.00 -28.50
N GLN A 490 -0.82 -20.79 -29.45
CA GLN A 490 -2.19 -21.33 -29.39
C GLN A 490 -2.31 -22.88 -29.37
N GLN A 491 -1.20 -23.62 -29.36
CA GLN A 491 -1.17 -25.08 -29.57
C GLN A 491 -1.32 -25.93 -28.29
N GLU A 492 -1.24 -25.35 -27.09
CA GLU A 492 -1.57 -26.03 -25.84
C GLU A 492 -2.63 -25.26 -25.04
N ALA A 493 -3.74 -24.90 -25.67
CA ALA A 493 -4.94 -24.54 -24.93
C ALA A 493 -5.52 -25.82 -24.30
N CYS A 494 -5.03 -26.18 -23.12
CA CYS A 494 -5.52 -27.30 -22.33
C CYS A 494 -7.05 -27.32 -22.29
N ASN A 495 -7.58 -28.49 -22.64
CA ASN A 495 -8.97 -28.90 -22.47
C ASN A 495 -9.45 -28.54 -21.06
N GLU A 496 -10.57 -27.78 -20.95
CA GLU A 496 -11.54 -27.70 -19.82
C GLU A 496 -12.23 -26.33 -19.72
N VAL A 497 -11.68 -25.25 -20.29
CA VAL A 497 -12.26 -23.90 -20.17
C VAL A 497 -13.25 -23.59 -21.31
N THR A 498 -14.46 -23.15 -20.95
CA THR A 498 -15.50 -22.83 -21.93
C THR A 498 -15.13 -21.62 -22.80
N ALA A 499 -15.65 -21.54 -24.03
CA ALA A 499 -15.45 -20.38 -24.90
C ALA A 499 -15.94 -19.06 -24.25
N ALA A 500 -17.01 -19.14 -23.45
CA ALA A 500 -17.56 -18.00 -22.72
C ALA A 500 -16.60 -17.47 -21.65
N GLU A 501 -15.92 -18.35 -20.91
CA GLU A 501 -14.92 -17.95 -19.91
C GLU A 501 -13.71 -17.28 -20.56
N ARG A 502 -13.21 -17.81 -21.68
CA ARG A 502 -12.11 -17.18 -22.44
C ARG A 502 -12.47 -15.77 -22.92
N HIS A 503 -13.66 -15.59 -23.47
CA HIS A 503 -14.16 -14.28 -23.88
C HIS A 503 -14.27 -13.30 -22.69
N SER A 504 -14.79 -13.78 -21.56
CA SER A 504 -14.93 -12.98 -20.33
C SER A 504 -13.58 -12.55 -19.74
N VAL A 505 -12.54 -13.39 -19.83
CA VAL A 505 -11.18 -13.05 -19.39
C VAL A 505 -10.56 -12.01 -20.33
N HIS A 506 -10.73 -12.17 -21.63
CA HIS A 506 -10.25 -11.22 -22.64
C HIS A 506 -10.85 -9.82 -22.48
N GLU A 507 -12.16 -9.72 -22.29
CA GLU A 507 -12.82 -8.43 -22.10
C GLU A 507 -12.26 -7.66 -20.88
N ARG A 508 -11.97 -8.36 -19.79
CA ARG A 508 -11.38 -7.74 -18.59
C ARG A 508 -9.92 -7.35 -18.78
N ALA A 509 -9.14 -8.14 -19.52
CA ALA A 509 -7.78 -7.76 -19.88
C ALA A 509 -7.77 -6.49 -20.74
N LYS A 510 -8.69 -6.39 -21.70
CA LYS A 510 -8.90 -5.17 -22.51
C LYS A 510 -9.26 -3.97 -21.64
N GLN A 511 -10.19 -4.12 -20.70
CA GLN A 511 -10.54 -3.06 -19.74
C GLN A 511 -9.31 -2.60 -18.93
N CYS A 512 -8.44 -3.51 -18.50
CA CYS A 512 -7.20 -3.15 -17.81
C CYS A 512 -6.32 -2.22 -18.66
N ILE A 513 -6.12 -2.55 -19.94
CA ILE A 513 -5.34 -1.74 -20.88
C ILE A 513 -6.00 -0.37 -21.09
N GLU A 514 -7.32 -0.31 -21.21
CA GLU A 514 -8.08 0.94 -21.33
C GLU A 514 -7.91 1.83 -20.08
N TYR A 515 -7.92 1.26 -18.87
CA TYR A 515 -7.65 2.02 -17.65
C TYR A 515 -6.21 2.53 -17.59
N CYS A 516 -5.22 1.75 -18.03
CA CYS A 516 -3.84 2.23 -18.13
C CYS A 516 -3.73 3.41 -19.11
N ILE A 517 -4.34 3.31 -20.28
CA ILE A 517 -4.37 4.39 -21.29
C ILE A 517 -5.03 5.64 -20.70
N MET A 518 -6.16 5.48 -20.00
CA MET A 518 -6.87 6.60 -19.40
C MET A 518 -6.04 7.25 -18.29
N GLU A 519 -5.36 6.47 -17.43
CA GLU A 519 -4.50 7.01 -16.38
C GLU A 519 -3.34 7.82 -16.96
N LEU A 520 -2.65 7.28 -17.98
CA LEU A 520 -1.52 7.95 -18.62
C LEU A 520 -1.92 9.28 -19.27
N LYS A 521 -3.15 9.39 -19.79
CA LYS A 521 -3.69 10.66 -20.31
C LYS A 521 -4.16 11.60 -19.20
N ALA A 522 -4.75 11.06 -18.14
CA ALA A 522 -5.41 11.83 -17.08
C ALA A 522 -4.45 12.41 -16.03
N ALA A 523 -3.26 11.83 -15.87
CA ALA A 523 -2.32 12.12 -14.79
C ALA A 523 -1.40 13.34 -15.03
N GLU A 524 -1.47 13.98 -16.22
CA GLU A 524 -0.59 15.09 -16.61
C GLU A 524 -0.47 16.16 -15.51
N GLY A 525 -1.59 16.69 -15.01
CA GLY A 525 -1.57 17.78 -14.01
C GLY A 525 -0.88 17.43 -12.68
N ILE A 526 -0.87 16.16 -12.28
CA ILE A 526 -0.20 15.69 -11.06
C ILE A 526 1.27 15.40 -11.31
N MET A 527 1.61 14.94 -12.51
CA MET A 527 2.98 14.60 -12.87
C MET A 527 3.84 15.83 -13.20
N MET A 528 3.23 16.95 -13.56
CA MET A 528 3.90 18.19 -13.94
C MET A 528 4.35 19.06 -12.77
N GLN A 529 3.96 18.75 -11.53
CA GLN A 529 4.36 19.51 -10.34
C GLN A 529 4.56 18.61 -9.13
N LYS A 530 5.38 19.05 -8.17
CA LYS A 530 5.59 18.32 -6.92
C LYS A 530 4.45 18.61 -5.94
N THR A 531 3.84 17.55 -5.43
CA THR A 531 2.78 17.59 -4.41
C THR A 531 3.09 16.57 -3.32
N LEU A 532 2.32 16.59 -2.23
CA LEU A 532 2.43 15.60 -1.15
C LEU A 532 2.21 14.16 -1.63
N VAL A 533 1.51 13.98 -2.75
CA VAL A 533 1.16 12.68 -3.32
C VAL A 533 1.96 12.35 -4.59
N SER A 534 3.07 13.04 -4.84
CA SER A 534 3.88 12.78 -6.04
C SER A 534 4.55 11.41 -6.04
N HIS A 535 5.05 10.93 -4.89
CA HIS A 535 5.68 9.61 -4.80
C HIS A 535 4.78 8.45 -5.26
N PRO A 536 3.54 8.28 -4.75
CA PRO A 536 2.64 7.24 -5.24
C PRO A 536 2.20 7.48 -6.69
N ALA A 537 2.03 8.75 -7.12
CA ALA A 537 1.59 9.07 -8.48
C ALA A 537 2.62 8.65 -9.53
N VAL A 538 3.91 8.95 -9.31
CA VAL A 538 4.99 8.55 -10.21
C VAL A 538 5.09 7.02 -10.31
N ARG A 539 4.91 6.30 -9.20
CA ARG A 539 4.91 4.83 -9.17
C ARG A 539 3.71 4.24 -9.93
N ALA A 540 2.53 4.77 -9.69
CA ALA A 540 1.31 4.39 -10.38
C ALA A 540 1.44 4.60 -11.90
N PHE A 541 1.92 5.77 -12.31
CA PHE A 541 2.13 6.13 -13.71
C PHE A 541 3.14 5.19 -14.39
N TYR A 542 4.28 4.93 -13.73
CA TYR A 542 5.27 3.97 -14.20
C TYR A 542 4.66 2.58 -14.40
N SER A 543 3.91 2.10 -13.40
CA SER A 543 3.33 0.76 -13.45
C SER A 543 2.32 0.63 -14.59
N CYS A 544 1.46 1.63 -14.79
CA CYS A 544 0.50 1.65 -15.90
C CYS A 544 1.17 1.66 -17.26
N LEU A 545 2.27 2.41 -17.42
CA LEU A 545 3.06 2.41 -18.65
C LEU A 545 3.67 1.05 -18.94
N VAL A 546 4.24 0.39 -17.93
CA VAL A 546 4.81 -0.94 -18.09
C VAL A 546 3.74 -1.98 -18.40
N VAL A 547 2.58 -1.92 -17.74
CA VAL A 547 1.43 -2.79 -18.03
C VAL A 547 0.96 -2.62 -19.47
N LEU A 548 0.89 -1.38 -19.97
CA LEU A 548 0.53 -1.08 -21.35
C LEU A 548 1.54 -1.69 -22.34
N LEU A 549 2.84 -1.48 -22.11
CA LEU A 549 3.89 -2.02 -22.97
C LEU A 549 3.91 -3.55 -23.00
N LEU A 550 3.68 -4.21 -21.86
CA LEU A 550 3.65 -5.67 -21.78
C LEU A 550 2.38 -6.28 -22.36
N GLY A 551 1.24 -5.64 -22.13
CA GLY A 551 -0.07 -6.24 -22.33
C GLY A 551 -0.70 -5.94 -23.68
N TYR A 552 -0.38 -4.81 -24.32
CA TYR A 552 -1.16 -4.34 -25.47
C TYR A 552 -1.21 -5.37 -26.62
N GLU A 553 -0.05 -5.80 -27.12
CA GLU A 553 -0.01 -6.72 -28.27
C GLU A 553 -0.57 -8.10 -27.91
N ALA A 554 -0.27 -8.61 -26.71
CA ALA A 554 -0.79 -9.89 -26.25
C ALA A 554 -2.33 -9.90 -26.14
N VAL A 555 -2.91 -8.79 -25.67
CA VAL A 555 -4.36 -8.65 -25.49
C VAL A 555 -5.06 -8.30 -26.81
N HIS A 556 -4.51 -7.41 -27.63
CA HIS A 556 -5.19 -6.94 -28.85
C HIS A 556 -4.81 -7.71 -30.12
N HIS A 557 -3.77 -8.55 -30.07
CA HIS A 557 -3.22 -9.28 -31.22
C HIS A 557 -2.82 -8.38 -32.39
N CYS A 558 -2.47 -7.14 -32.11
CA CYS A 558 -2.01 -6.16 -33.08
C CYS A 558 -1.01 -5.19 -32.46
N GLN A 559 -0.23 -4.56 -33.33
CA GLN A 559 0.65 -3.46 -32.94
C GLN A 559 -0.19 -2.23 -32.51
N PRO A 560 0.27 -1.45 -31.52
CA PRO A 560 -0.43 -0.25 -31.09
C PRO A 560 -0.67 0.73 -32.25
N PRO A 561 -1.88 1.30 -32.38
CA PRO A 561 -2.15 2.32 -33.37
C PRO A 561 -1.35 3.60 -33.07
N PRO A 562 -1.19 4.50 -34.04
CA PRO A 562 -0.35 5.69 -33.89
C PRO A 562 -0.67 6.55 -32.65
N GLU A 563 -1.93 6.67 -32.29
CA GLU A 563 -2.37 7.42 -31.09
C GLU A 563 -1.84 6.81 -29.79
N ILE A 564 -1.80 5.48 -29.69
CA ILE A 564 -1.28 4.79 -28.51
C ILE A 564 0.25 4.80 -28.50
N ALA A 565 0.89 4.67 -29.67
CA ALA A 565 2.33 4.85 -29.79
C ALA A 565 2.78 6.26 -29.35
N GLN A 566 2.05 7.30 -29.75
CA GLN A 566 2.29 8.68 -29.31
C GLN A 566 2.09 8.84 -27.80
N LEU A 567 1.05 8.22 -27.23
CA LEU A 567 0.82 8.22 -25.79
C LEU A 567 1.98 7.56 -25.03
N ILE A 568 2.50 6.43 -25.51
CA ILE A 568 3.66 5.75 -24.91
C ILE A 568 4.88 6.67 -24.90
N THR A 569 5.20 7.30 -26.03
CA THR A 569 6.33 8.25 -26.12
C THR A 569 6.13 9.42 -25.18
N TYR A 570 4.95 10.04 -25.19
CA TYR A 570 4.61 11.14 -24.27
C TYR A 570 4.72 10.73 -22.80
N ALA A 571 4.22 9.55 -22.43
CA ALA A 571 4.33 9.04 -21.06
C ALA A 571 5.80 8.85 -20.62
N ILE A 572 6.67 8.41 -21.52
CA ILE A 572 8.11 8.32 -21.25
C ILE A 572 8.71 9.72 -21.03
N GLU A 573 8.32 10.71 -21.83
CA GLU A 573 8.76 12.11 -21.66
C GLU A 573 8.31 12.68 -20.31
N VAL A 574 7.05 12.44 -19.91
CA VAL A 574 6.51 12.86 -18.61
C VAL A 574 7.29 12.23 -17.46
N LEU A 575 7.56 10.92 -17.51
CA LEU A 575 8.40 10.25 -16.51
C LEU A 575 9.84 10.79 -16.50
N SER A 576 10.35 11.24 -17.63
CA SER A 576 11.72 11.75 -17.75
C SER A 576 11.93 13.05 -16.98
N MET A 577 10.88 13.82 -16.70
CA MET A 577 10.96 14.99 -15.80
C MET A 577 11.39 14.62 -14.37
N TRP A 578 11.20 13.35 -13.99
CA TRP A 578 11.52 12.82 -12.67
C TRP A 578 12.89 12.12 -12.61
N ASP A 579 13.72 12.21 -13.67
CA ASP A 579 15.06 11.60 -13.72
C ASP A 579 16.06 12.18 -12.70
N VAL A 580 15.77 13.39 -12.21
CA VAL A 580 16.47 14.04 -11.09
C VAL A 580 16.34 13.25 -9.79
N VAL A 581 15.28 12.45 -9.62
CA VAL A 581 15.08 11.56 -8.47
C VAL A 581 15.96 10.32 -8.64
N PRO A 582 16.93 10.05 -7.73
CA PRO A 582 17.92 8.99 -7.90
C PRO A 582 17.32 7.61 -8.20
N PHE A 583 16.25 7.23 -7.51
CA PHE A 583 15.61 5.94 -7.71
C PHE A 583 14.80 5.81 -9.01
N MET A 584 14.55 6.92 -9.72
CA MET A 584 13.82 6.90 -11.00
C MET A 584 14.72 6.67 -12.21
N ARG A 585 16.04 6.95 -12.09
CA ARG A 585 17.00 6.85 -13.20
C ARG A 585 17.00 5.46 -13.86
N GLU A 586 17.15 4.41 -13.07
CA GLU A 586 17.16 3.03 -13.57
C GLU A 586 15.81 2.58 -14.14
N PRO A 587 14.66 2.79 -13.46
CA PRO A 587 13.34 2.53 -14.03
C PRO A 587 13.08 3.22 -15.38
N ILE A 588 13.46 4.49 -15.53
CA ILE A 588 13.26 5.24 -16.78
C ILE A 588 14.13 4.65 -17.90
N LEU A 589 15.39 4.35 -17.64
CA LEU A 589 16.27 3.70 -18.61
C LEU A 589 15.72 2.34 -19.06
N ARG A 590 15.18 1.56 -18.12
CA ARG A 590 14.55 0.26 -18.41
C ARG A 590 13.35 0.40 -19.33
N VAL A 591 12.44 1.32 -19.04
CA VAL A 591 11.25 1.55 -19.86
C VAL A 591 11.63 2.06 -21.24
N ARG A 592 12.62 2.96 -21.36
CA ARG A 592 13.13 3.43 -22.65
C ARG A 592 13.69 2.29 -23.50
N ARG A 593 14.50 1.40 -22.92
CA ARG A 593 15.03 0.23 -23.62
C ARG A 593 13.90 -0.68 -24.08
N PHE A 594 12.96 -0.98 -23.19
CA PHE A 594 11.83 -1.85 -23.51
C PHE A 594 10.93 -1.28 -24.61
N ALA A 595 10.65 0.03 -24.56
CA ALA A 595 9.91 0.73 -25.59
C ALA A 595 10.65 0.68 -26.94
N ALA A 596 11.97 0.88 -26.93
CA ALA A 596 12.81 0.80 -28.14
C ALA A 596 12.84 -0.61 -28.75
N ASP A 597 12.91 -1.66 -27.92
CA ASP A 597 12.88 -3.05 -28.37
C ASP A 597 11.53 -3.40 -29.04
N LEU A 598 10.45 -2.73 -28.64
CA LEU A 598 9.12 -2.83 -29.25
C LEU A 598 8.93 -1.87 -30.45
N GLY A 599 9.97 -1.14 -30.86
CA GLY A 599 9.92 -0.22 -31.99
C GLY A 599 9.39 1.19 -31.69
N PHE A 600 9.14 1.52 -30.42
CA PHE A 600 8.79 2.88 -29.98
C PHE A 600 10.07 3.68 -29.73
N THR A 601 10.61 4.30 -30.77
CA THR A 601 11.77 5.20 -30.63
C THR A 601 11.32 6.63 -30.35
N SER A 602 11.78 7.21 -29.24
CA SER A 602 11.70 8.66 -29.01
C SER A 602 12.51 9.39 -30.09
N PRO A 603 11.98 10.44 -30.73
CA PRO A 603 12.80 11.31 -31.57
C PRO A 603 13.75 12.11 -30.67
N GLY A 604 14.95 11.61 -30.37
CA GLY A 604 15.88 12.37 -29.53
C GLY A 604 17.18 11.74 -29.03
N THR A 605 17.44 10.45 -29.23
CA THR A 605 18.73 9.86 -28.80
C THR A 605 19.58 9.40 -29.99
N HIS A 606 19.93 10.35 -30.85
CA HIS A 606 21.16 10.27 -31.64
C HIS A 606 22.12 11.34 -31.14
N GLY A 607 23.09 10.92 -30.33
CA GLY A 607 24.33 11.66 -30.03
C GLY A 607 24.28 12.65 -28.87
N VAL A 608 24.75 12.21 -27.69
CA VAL A 608 25.77 12.90 -26.88
C VAL A 608 26.68 11.84 -26.27
#